data_AF-A0A329KQ32-F1
#
_entry.id   AF-A0A329KQ32-F1
#
_cell.length_a   1.000
_cell.length_b   1.000
_cell.length_c   1.000
_cell.angle_alpha   90.00
_cell.angle_beta   90.00
_cell.angle_gamma   90.00
#
_symmetry.space_group_name_H-M   'P 1'
#
loop_
_entity.id
_entity.type
_entity.pdbx_description
1 polymer ?
#
loop_
_entity_poly.entity_id
_entity_poly.type
_entity_poly.pdbx_seq_one_letter_code
_entity_poly.pdbx_strand_id
1 'polypeptide(L)'
;MGTETRSAQTKALILDLLSSNPQKSYTWAEMREHVNKSLSITNGIFAGSIQALTSAGKIERKDRGVYAITTEYDSGDLLSPRIVRILRDAENSIRQEAQGIKILNLEEADFLTIRHIQKLLADLERLRTGFEKNVSSSINI
;
A
#
# COMPACT_ATOMS: atom_id res chain seq x y z
N MET A 1 -13.39 13.05 -11.74
CA MET A 1 -12.08 13.26 -11.08
C MET A 1 -12.35 13.46 -9.59
N GLY A 2 -11.98 12.51 -8.73
CA GLY A 2 -12.29 12.59 -7.29
C GLY A 2 -11.22 13.36 -6.55
N THR A 3 -11.57 14.50 -5.97
CA THR A 3 -10.72 15.27 -5.06
C THR A 3 -10.59 14.52 -3.73
N GLU A 4 -9.54 13.73 -3.58
CA GLU A 4 -9.17 13.24 -2.25
C GLU A 4 -8.87 14.44 -1.34
N THR A 5 -9.56 14.53 -0.20
CA THR A 5 -9.39 15.64 0.73
C THR A 5 -7.97 15.64 1.29
N ARG A 6 -7.40 16.81 1.60
CA ARG A 6 -6.05 16.90 2.21
C ARG A 6 -5.91 16.03 3.47
N SER A 7 -6.98 15.83 4.23
CA SER A 7 -7.00 14.93 5.38
C SER A 7 -6.84 13.46 4.98
N ALA A 8 -7.47 13.01 3.88
CA ALA A 8 -7.29 11.65 3.37
C ALA A 8 -5.82 11.38 2.98
N GLN A 9 -5.21 12.31 2.25
CA GLN A 9 -3.80 12.23 1.87
C GLN A 9 -2.86 12.26 3.08
N THR A 10 -3.16 13.11 4.08
CA THR A 10 -2.40 13.15 5.34
C THR A 10 -2.43 11.80 6.05
N LYS A 11 -3.61 11.16 6.13
CA LYS A 11 -3.76 9.84 6.77
C LYS A 11 -2.98 8.74 6.03
N ALA A 12 -3.00 8.76 4.70
CA ALA A 12 -2.24 7.79 3.88
C ALA A 12 -0.74 7.89 4.17
N LEU A 13 -0.17 9.10 4.13
CA LEU A 13 1.26 9.33 4.40
C LEU A 13 1.68 8.92 5.82
N ILE A 14 0.81 9.13 6.82
CA ILE A 14 1.07 8.67 8.21
C ILE A 14 1.11 7.14 8.25
N LEU A 15 0.15 6.47 7.62
CA LEU A 15 0.09 5.01 7.60
C LEU A 15 1.26 4.41 6.82
N ASP A 16 1.66 4.99 5.69
CA ASP A 16 2.81 4.55 4.90
C ASP A 16 4.09 4.60 5.73
N LEU A 17 4.32 5.69 6.46
CA LEU A 17 5.47 5.82 7.36
C LEU A 17 5.48 4.75 8.45
N LEU A 18 4.37 4.58 9.17
CA LEU A 18 4.29 3.65 10.30
C LEU A 18 4.31 2.19 9.84
N SER A 19 3.77 1.89 8.65
CA SER A 19 3.78 0.55 8.05
C SER A 19 5.14 0.18 7.48
N SER A 20 5.99 1.15 7.12
CA SER A 20 7.32 0.89 6.58
C SER A 20 8.25 0.18 7.57
N ASN A 21 8.03 0.38 8.88
CA ASN A 21 8.73 -0.34 9.93
C ASN A 21 7.78 -0.54 11.14
N PRO A 22 6.97 -1.62 11.14
CA PRO A 22 5.92 -1.83 12.15
C PRO A 22 6.43 -1.97 13.59
N GLN A 23 7.73 -2.28 13.76
CA GLN A 23 8.37 -2.39 15.08
C GLN A 23 8.84 -1.03 15.62
N LYS A 24 8.89 0.00 14.77
CA LYS A 24 9.35 1.34 15.14
C LYS A 24 8.17 2.22 15.55
N SER A 25 8.33 2.92 16.67
CA SER A 25 7.46 4.03 17.05
C SER A 25 8.03 5.35 16.55
N TYR A 26 7.16 6.28 16.17
CA TYR A 26 7.52 7.58 15.62
C TYR A 26 6.93 8.69 16.48
N THR A 27 7.71 9.76 16.65
CA THR A 27 7.25 10.97 17.32
C THR A 27 6.32 11.77 16.43
N TRP A 28 5.50 12.62 17.05
CA TRP A 28 4.66 13.60 16.36
C TRP A 28 5.47 14.46 15.38
N ALA A 29 6.68 14.87 15.77
CA ALA A 29 7.56 15.70 14.95
C ALA A 29 8.03 14.93 13.70
N GLU A 30 8.51 13.70 13.86
CA GLU A 30 8.95 12.85 12.75
C GLU A 30 7.82 12.55 11.76
N MET A 31 6.64 12.17 12.25
CA MET A 31 5.48 11.92 11.39
C MET A 31 5.06 13.18 10.65
N ARG A 32 5.07 14.33 11.31
CA ARG A 32 4.71 15.60 10.69
C ARG A 32 5.73 16.04 9.65
N GLU A 33 7.00 15.91 9.96
CA GLU A 33 8.09 16.21 9.02
C GLU A 33 7.95 15.35 7.77
N HIS A 34 7.69 14.05 7.94
CA HIS A 34 7.46 13.14 6.82
C HIS A 34 6.28 13.59 5.95
N VAL A 35 5.12 13.89 6.54
CA VAL A 35 3.97 14.37 5.76
C VAL A 35 4.28 15.68 5.04
N ASN A 36 4.95 16.62 5.69
CA ASN A 36 5.28 17.92 5.11
C ASN A 36 6.29 17.85 3.94
N LYS A 37 7.05 16.75 3.80
CA LYS A 37 7.89 16.52 2.61
C LYS A 37 7.07 16.35 1.33
N SER A 38 5.84 15.86 1.45
CA SER A 38 4.96 15.56 0.31
C SER A 38 3.71 16.45 0.26
N LEU A 39 3.26 16.97 1.40
CA LEU A 39 2.01 17.72 1.50
C LEU A 39 2.09 18.80 2.59
N SER A 40 1.97 20.07 2.18
CA SER A 40 1.86 21.17 3.13
C SER A 40 0.51 21.16 3.86
N ILE A 41 0.54 20.96 5.17
CA ILE A 41 -0.66 20.84 6.02
C ILE A 41 -0.61 21.74 7.25
N THR A 42 -1.79 22.14 7.71
CA THR A 42 -1.94 22.89 8.96
C THR A 42 -1.86 21.95 10.18
N ASN A 43 -1.58 22.52 11.34
CA ASN A 43 -1.64 21.82 12.63
C ASN A 43 -2.97 21.08 12.82
N GLY A 44 -4.08 21.74 12.48
CA GLY A 44 -5.43 21.18 12.67
C GLY A 44 -5.69 19.94 11.81
N ILE A 45 -5.27 19.95 10.53
CA ILE A 45 -5.44 18.80 9.63
C ILE A 45 -4.60 17.62 10.11
N PHE A 46 -3.34 17.87 10.52
CA PHE A 46 -2.48 16.82 11.04
C PHE A 46 -3.05 16.20 12.33
N ALA A 47 -3.41 17.04 13.30
CA ALA A 47 -3.95 16.60 14.58
C ALA A 47 -5.26 15.82 14.42
N GLY A 48 -6.17 16.32 13.59
CA GLY A 48 -7.42 15.62 13.28
C GLY A 48 -7.18 14.28 12.57
N SER A 49 -6.16 14.19 11.72
CA SER A 49 -5.81 12.94 11.03
C SER A 49 -5.23 11.90 11.99
N ILE A 50 -4.34 12.30 12.91
CA ILE A 50 -3.82 11.42 13.97
C ILE A 50 -4.95 10.94 14.89
N GLN A 51 -5.83 11.85 15.32
CA GLN A 51 -6.97 11.51 16.17
C GLN A 51 -7.93 10.53 15.47
N ALA A 52 -8.23 10.75 14.19
CA ALA A 52 -9.08 9.86 13.41
C ALA A 52 -8.46 8.46 13.24
N LEU A 53 -7.16 8.37 12.96
CA LEU A 53 -6.46 7.09 12.86
C LEU A 53 -6.38 6.33 14.19
N THR A 54 -6.16 7.07 15.28
CA THR A 54 -6.12 6.50 16.64
C THR A 54 -7.49 5.97 17.04
N SER A 55 -8.55 6.75 16.79
CA SER A 55 -9.94 6.36 17.12
C SER A 55 -10.42 5.17 16.29
N ALA A 56 -9.89 5.01 15.08
CA ALA A 56 -10.15 3.87 14.20
C ALA A 56 -9.28 2.64 14.51
N GLY A 57 -8.44 2.68 15.56
CA GLY A 57 -7.57 1.56 15.93
C GLY A 57 -6.45 1.25 14.94
N LYS A 58 -6.16 2.13 13.97
CA LYS A 58 -5.11 1.90 12.96
C LYS A 58 -3.72 2.16 13.51
N ILE A 59 -3.63 3.13 14.41
CA ILE A 59 -2.39 3.52 15.10
C ILE A 59 -2.70 3.62 16.58
N GLU A 60 -1.70 3.40 17.41
CA GLU A 60 -1.82 3.51 18.85
C GLU A 60 -0.79 4.49 19.39
N ARG A 61 -1.14 5.16 20.48
CA ARG A 61 -0.25 6.07 21.17
C ARG A 61 0.51 5.29 22.25
N LYS A 62 1.81 5.08 22.06
CA LYS A 62 2.68 4.38 23.02
C LYS A 62 3.08 5.26 24.19
N ASP A 63 3.31 6.54 23.94
CA ASP A 63 3.68 7.53 24.95
C ASP A 63 3.24 8.95 24.52
N ARG A 64 3.57 9.97 25.30
CA ARG A 64 3.23 11.36 25.04
C ARG A 64 3.85 11.84 23.73
N GLY A 65 3.03 11.82 22.67
CA GLY A 65 3.45 12.28 21.34
C GLY A 65 4.21 11.22 20.55
N VAL A 66 4.17 9.95 20.98
CA VAL A 66 4.82 8.82 20.30
C VAL A 66 3.74 7.83 19.87
N TYR A 67 3.78 7.44 18.60
CA TYR A 67 2.76 6.63 17.95
C TYR A 67 3.39 5.46 17.20
N ALA A 68 2.69 4.34 17.18
CA ALA A 68 3.06 3.15 16.45
C ALA A 68 1.86 2.66 15.63
N ILE A 69 2.12 1.86 14.61
CA ILE A 69 1.04 1.12 13.96
C ILE A 69 0.52 0.04 14.92
N THR A 70 -0.79 -0.17 14.95
CA THR A 70 -1.36 -1.23 15.79
C THR A 70 -1.07 -2.58 15.13
N THR A 71 -0.62 -3.59 15.86
CA THR A 71 -0.26 -4.92 15.30
C THR A 71 -1.47 -5.70 14.76
N GLU A 72 -2.69 -5.33 15.17
CA GLU A 72 -3.96 -5.79 14.59
C GLU A 72 -4.34 -5.05 13.29
N TYR A 73 -3.61 -3.99 12.95
CA TYR A 73 -3.62 -3.43 11.59
C TYR A 73 -2.81 -4.36 10.70
N ASP A 74 -3.40 -5.50 10.39
CA ASP A 74 -3.06 -6.23 9.19
C ASP A 74 -3.38 -5.27 8.03
N SER A 75 -2.38 -4.95 7.21
CA SER A 75 -2.62 -4.26 5.93
C SER A 75 -3.54 -5.08 5.00
N GLY A 76 -3.98 -6.27 5.44
CA GLY A 76 -5.02 -7.12 4.89
C GLY A 76 -6.43 -6.52 4.77
N ASP A 77 -6.72 -5.34 5.33
CA ASP A 77 -7.98 -4.65 5.03
C ASP A 77 -7.90 -3.89 3.68
N LEU A 78 -8.15 -4.68 2.63
CA LEU A 78 -8.71 -4.30 1.32
C LEU A 78 -7.95 -3.18 0.59
N LEU A 79 -7.04 -3.59 -0.29
CA LEU A 79 -6.65 -2.76 -1.43
C LEU A 79 -7.90 -2.13 -2.03
N SER A 80 -7.99 -0.79 -2.03
CA SER A 80 -9.20 -0.13 -2.51
C SER A 80 -9.52 -0.64 -3.93
N PRO A 81 -10.81 -0.72 -4.33
CA PRO A 81 -11.19 -1.15 -5.68
C PRO A 81 -10.44 -0.40 -6.80
N ARG A 82 -10.00 0.83 -6.52
CA ARG A 82 -9.14 1.63 -7.40
C ARG A 82 -7.73 1.04 -7.55
N ILE A 83 -7.11 0.57 -6.46
CA ILE A 83 -5.80 -0.09 -6.52
C ILE A 83 -5.91 -1.46 -7.21
N VAL A 84 -6.97 -2.23 -6.92
CA VAL A 84 -7.24 -3.50 -7.64
C VAL A 84 -7.37 -3.25 -9.14
N ARG A 85 -8.04 -2.16 -9.54
CA ARG A 85 -8.15 -1.78 -10.95
C ARG A 85 -6.81 -1.38 -11.55
N ILE A 86 -6.00 -0.58 -10.86
CA ILE A 86 -4.65 -0.20 -11.32
C ILE A 86 -3.77 -1.45 -11.51
N LEU A 87 -3.83 -2.41 -10.58
CA LEU A 87 -3.08 -3.66 -10.69
C LEU A 87 -3.57 -4.50 -11.88
N ARG A 88 -4.90 -4.60 -12.08
CA ARG A 88 -5.48 -5.30 -13.23
C ARG A 88 -5.12 -4.64 -14.57
N ASP A 89 -5.11 -3.30 -14.62
CA ASP A 89 -4.73 -2.54 -15.81
C ASP A 89 -3.24 -2.74 -16.12
N ALA A 90 -2.38 -2.71 -15.09
CA ALA A 90 -0.95 -2.99 -15.24
C ALA A 90 -0.70 -4.43 -15.71
N GLU A 91 -1.40 -5.41 -15.13
CA GLU A 91 -1.31 -6.82 -15.54
C GLU A 91 -1.71 -7.02 -17.01
N ASN A 92 -2.83 -6.40 -17.42
CA ASN A 92 -3.30 -6.46 -18.80
C ASN A 92 -2.32 -5.78 -19.76
N SER A 93 -1.73 -4.64 -19.36
CA SER A 93 -0.73 -3.94 -20.17
C SER A 93 0.52 -4.80 -20.36
N ILE A 94 1.01 -5.44 -19.29
CA ILE A 94 2.17 -6.36 -19.36
C ILE A 94 1.85 -7.57 -20.23
N ARG A 95 0.64 -8.15 -20.13
CA ARG A 95 0.22 -9.28 -20.98
C ARG A 95 0.13 -8.87 -22.46
N GLN A 96 -0.41 -7.69 -22.76
CA GLN A 96 -0.49 -7.16 -24.13
C GLN A 96 0.89 -6.87 -24.70
N GLU A 97 1.79 -6.25 -23.94
CA GLU A 97 3.17 -6.03 -24.35
C GLU A 97 3.90 -7.36 -24.58
N ALA A 98 3.75 -8.33 -23.67
CA ALA A 98 4.33 -9.66 -23.82
C ALA A 98 3.80 -10.42 -25.06
N GLN A 99 2.53 -10.23 -25.43
CA GLN A 99 1.96 -10.78 -26.67
C GLN A 99 2.41 -10.02 -27.92
N GLY A 100 2.79 -8.75 -27.79
CA GLY A 100 3.33 -7.91 -28.86
C GLY A 100 4.82 -8.14 -29.16
N ILE A 101 5.56 -8.77 -28.24
CA ILE A 101 6.96 -9.15 -28.47
C ILE A 101 7.01 -10.27 -29.52
N LYS A 102 7.22 -9.88 -30.78
CA LYS A 102 7.71 -10.80 -31.81
C LYS A 102 9.14 -11.17 -31.47
N ILE A 103 9.35 -12.42 -31.05
CA ILE A 103 10.66 -12.98 -30.69
C ILE A 103 11.50 -13.10 -31.96
N LEU A 104 12.33 -12.09 -32.22
CA LEU A 104 13.38 -12.13 -33.23
C LEU A 104 14.66 -11.63 -32.55
N ASN A 105 15.52 -12.58 -32.16
CA ASN A 105 16.79 -12.40 -31.45
C ASN A 105 16.70 -11.70 -30.09
N LEU A 106 16.57 -12.49 -29.02
CA LEU A 106 16.69 -12.02 -27.64
C LEU A 106 18.15 -12.15 -27.19
N GLU A 107 18.72 -11.07 -26.66
CA GLU A 107 20.01 -11.11 -25.96
C GLU A 107 19.80 -11.72 -24.57
N GLU A 108 20.88 -12.19 -23.91
CA GLU A 108 20.81 -12.83 -22.58
C GLU A 108 20.12 -11.95 -21.52
N ALA A 109 20.26 -10.63 -21.65
CA ALA A 109 19.59 -9.64 -20.80
C ALA A 109 18.05 -9.64 -20.98
N ASP A 110 17.55 -9.92 -22.18
CA ASP A 110 16.11 -9.99 -22.43
C ASP A 110 15.50 -11.26 -21.82
N PHE A 111 16.24 -12.38 -21.85
CA PHE A 111 15.85 -13.60 -21.16
C PHE A 111 15.78 -13.42 -19.64
N LEU A 112 16.73 -12.70 -19.06
CA LEU A 112 16.72 -12.37 -17.63
C LEU A 112 15.52 -11.47 -17.28
N THR A 113 15.21 -10.51 -18.14
CA THR A 113 14.06 -9.63 -17.97
C THR A 113 12.74 -10.40 -18.07
N ILE A 114 12.58 -11.26 -19.08
CA ILE A 114 11.40 -12.13 -19.24
C ILE A 114 11.25 -13.05 -18.02
N ARG A 115 12.33 -13.63 -17.52
CA ARG A 115 12.31 -14.49 -16.33
C ARG A 115 11.90 -13.72 -15.07
N HIS A 116 12.35 -12.47 -14.93
CA HIS A 116 11.93 -11.60 -13.84
C HIS A 116 10.42 -11.30 -13.93
N ILE A 117 9.92 -10.96 -15.12
CA ILE A 117 8.50 -10.71 -15.37
C ILE A 117 7.66 -11.95 -15.05
N GLN A 118 8.08 -13.14 -15.50
CA GLN A 118 7.39 -14.40 -15.19
C GLN A 118 7.35 -14.69 -13.69
N LYS A 119 8.43 -14.38 -12.97
CA LYS A 119 8.47 -14.54 -11.51
C LYS A 119 7.51 -13.58 -10.82
N LEU A 120 7.49 -12.30 -11.22
CA LEU A 120 6.55 -11.31 -10.69
C LEU A 120 5.09 -11.71 -10.93
N LEU A 121 4.79 -12.24 -12.13
CA LEU A 121 3.44 -12.75 -12.43
C LEU A 121 3.08 -13.95 -11.55
N ALA A 122 4.00 -14.88 -11.33
CA ALA A 122 3.77 -16.03 -10.46
C ALA A 122 3.57 -15.62 -8.99
N ASP A 123 4.34 -14.64 -8.51
CA ASP A 123 4.21 -14.11 -7.16
C ASP A 123 2.86 -13.37 -6.98
N LEU A 124 2.42 -12.61 -7.99
CA LEU A 124 1.10 -11.97 -8.02
C LEU A 124 -0.05 -12.99 -8.04
N GLU A 125 0.05 -14.03 -8.86
CA GLU A 125 -0.95 -15.11 -8.93
C GLU A 125 -1.06 -15.87 -7.60
N ARG A 126 0.09 -16.11 -6.95
CA ARG A 126 0.17 -16.75 -5.63
C ARG A 126 -0.50 -15.89 -4.56
N LEU A 127 -0.24 -14.58 -4.58
CA LEU A 127 -0.91 -13.64 -3.70
C LEU A 127 -2.43 -13.68 -3.93
N ARG A 128 -2.88 -13.58 -5.19
CA ARG A 128 -4.32 -13.66 -5.54
C ARG A 128 -4.98 -14.93 -5.00
N THR A 129 -4.35 -16.09 -5.22
CA THR A 129 -4.85 -17.39 -4.78
C THR A 129 -4.90 -17.48 -3.25
N GLY A 130 -3.92 -16.90 -2.56
CA GLY A 130 -3.92 -16.77 -1.10
C GLY A 130 -5.11 -15.93 -0.61
N PHE A 131 -5.41 -14.82 -1.30
CA PHE A 131 -6.56 -13.98 -0.99
C PHE A 131 -7.90 -14.68 -1.20
N GLU A 132 -8.10 -15.36 -2.34
CA GLU A 132 -9.36 -16.07 -2.64
C GLU A 132 -9.67 -17.16 -1.61
N LYS A 133 -8.64 -17.87 -1.13
CA LYS A 133 -8.80 -18.84 -0.04
C LYS A 133 -9.24 -18.19 1.26
N ASN A 134 -8.59 -17.10 1.67
CA ASN A 134 -8.91 -16.41 2.92
C ASN A 134 -10.33 -15.83 2.91
N VAL A 135 -10.79 -15.27 1.79
CA VAL A 135 -12.16 -14.75 1.62
C VAL A 135 -13.20 -15.86 1.71
N SER A 136 -12.91 -17.05 1.17
CA SER A 136 -13.85 -18.19 1.20
C SER A 136 -14.03 -18.77 2.62
N SER A 137 -12.99 -18.70 3.47
CA SER A 137 -13.07 -19.09 4.88
C SER A 137 -13.86 -18.12 5.75
N SER A 138 -13.94 -16.84 5.36
CA SER A 138 -14.66 -15.80 6.13
C SER A 138 -16.16 -15.74 5.86
N ILE A 139 -16.68 -16.51 4.88
CA ILE A 139 -18.10 -16.55 4.50
C ILE A 139 -18.84 -17.75 5.15
N ASN A 140 -18.13 -18.65 5.84
CA ASN A 140 -18.68 -19.83 6.51
C ASN A 140 -18.87 -19.66 8.03
N ILE A 141 -19.22 -18.46 8.50
CA ILE A 141 -19.61 -18.17 9.90
C ILE A 141 -20.98 -17.51 9.92
#